data_AF-A0A652K774-F1
#
_entry.id   AF-A0A652K774-F1
#
_cell.length_a   1.000
_cell.length_b   1.000
_cell.length_c   1.000
_cell.angle_alpha   90.00
_cell.angle_beta   90.00
_cell.angle_gamma   90.00
#
_symmetry.space_group_name_H-M   'P 1'
#
loop_
_entity.id
_entity.type
_entity.pdbx_description
1 polymer ?
#
loop_
_entity_poly.entity_id
_entity_poly.type
_entity_poly.pdbx_seq_one_letter_code
_entity_poly.pdbx_strand_id
1 'polypeptide(L)'
;MPRSRPSDESFRPLLFDASRSEDAAAVTSLLASTDLREVHDRLDSQLEELVGCQAPGESFTPAGLAAAVERARNGASPDRYGTWVWYPWSGRLVRVLPEEAFRLVRTDRNRDKITREEQRQLLGRRIGVIGLSVGNSAALTCAMEGVGGSFRLADFDRLSLSNLNRLRGGVHELGLEKSVMCARRMYELDPYLDIEIHRQGVDEENIDAFFGSGAGEEGRSGGANGGLDLLIEECDTPWVKVAAREHARRHRLPVLMDANDRGLLDVERFDLEPERPLFHGRTGTVTADDVRGLDRDGVVRLLLRIVDERRLSPAMTDAVQRIGSTLSSWPQLASGVMLGGALVTDAARRILLGRPVLSGRYYVDLDALIPAAAPFPVPAGAAE
;
A
#
# COMPACT_ATOMS: atom_id res chain seq x y z
N MET A 1 -34.44 12.18 6.83
CA MET A 1 -33.34 13.07 6.42
C MET A 1 -32.11 12.21 6.20
N PRO A 2 -31.31 12.44 5.13
CA PRO A 2 -30.02 11.76 5.03
C PRO A 2 -29.19 12.16 6.26
N ARG A 3 -28.75 11.16 7.04
CA ARG A 3 -27.78 11.36 8.13
C ARG A 3 -26.60 12.13 7.53
N SER A 4 -26.12 13.18 8.21
CA SER A 4 -24.88 13.85 7.82
C SER A 4 -23.84 12.77 7.54
N ARG A 5 -23.33 12.73 6.30
CA ARG A 5 -22.29 11.76 5.97
C ARG A 5 -21.13 12.04 6.95
N PRO A 6 -20.55 11.01 7.59
CA PRO A 6 -19.30 11.22 8.30
C PRO A 6 -18.34 11.90 7.34
N SER A 7 -17.66 12.96 7.80
CA SER A 7 -16.89 13.88 6.94
C SER A 7 -16.12 13.09 5.89
N ASP A 8 -16.40 13.32 4.60
CA ASP A 8 -15.76 12.59 3.49
C ASP A 8 -14.22 12.69 3.54
N GLU A 9 -13.70 13.64 4.32
CA GLU A 9 -12.28 13.90 4.55
C GLU A 9 -11.59 13.04 5.63
N SER A 10 -12.32 12.44 6.58
CA SER A 10 -11.69 11.69 7.68
C SER A 10 -11.14 10.35 7.19
N PHE A 11 -9.87 10.06 7.49
CA PHE A 11 -9.23 8.79 7.12
C PHE A 11 -8.52 8.10 8.28
N ARG A 12 -8.37 8.76 9.45
CA ARG A 12 -7.70 8.20 10.62
C ARG A 12 -8.73 7.62 11.60
N PRO A 13 -8.52 6.39 12.10
CA PRO A 13 -9.30 5.89 13.22
C PRO A 13 -8.94 6.64 14.50
N LEU A 14 -9.83 6.60 15.49
CA LEU A 14 -9.49 6.98 16.87
C LEU A 14 -9.28 5.70 17.69
N LEU A 15 -8.18 5.65 18.43
CA LEU A 15 -7.81 4.52 19.29
C LEU A 15 -8.03 4.90 20.74
N PHE A 16 -8.71 4.03 21.49
CA PHE A 16 -9.02 4.20 22.90
C PHE A 16 -8.54 2.99 23.68
N ASP A 17 -7.59 3.18 24.58
CA ASP A 17 -7.07 2.10 25.44
C ASP A 17 -8.09 1.83 26.56
N ALA A 18 -8.63 0.61 26.60
CA ALA A 18 -9.66 0.24 27.57
C ALA A 18 -9.16 0.30 29.03
N SER A 19 -7.85 0.27 29.26
CA SER A 19 -7.26 0.39 30.59
C SER A 19 -7.29 1.83 31.12
N ARG A 20 -7.36 2.83 30.23
CA ARG A 20 -7.38 4.26 30.58
C ARG A 20 -8.79 4.74 30.87
N SER A 21 -9.00 5.39 32.01
CA SER A 21 -10.32 5.89 32.43
C SER A 21 -10.88 6.98 31.51
N GLU A 22 -10.02 7.84 30.97
CA GLU A 22 -10.40 8.89 30.01
C GLU A 22 -10.94 8.27 28.70
N ASP A 23 -10.22 7.29 28.16
CA ASP A 23 -10.59 6.58 26.95
C ASP A 23 -11.89 5.77 27.15
N ALA A 24 -12.08 5.15 28.32
CA ALA A 24 -13.33 4.48 28.67
C ALA A 24 -14.54 5.44 28.71
N ALA A 25 -14.35 6.68 29.19
CA ALA A 25 -15.39 7.70 29.17
C ALA A 25 -15.70 8.14 27.73
N ALA A 26 -14.67 8.31 26.89
CA ALA A 26 -14.84 8.63 25.47
C ALA A 26 -15.61 7.52 24.71
N VAL A 27 -15.27 6.25 24.96
CA VAL A 27 -16.00 5.10 24.42
C VAL A 27 -17.46 5.10 24.88
N THR A 28 -17.71 5.37 26.16
CA THR A 28 -19.09 5.49 26.69
C THR A 28 -19.89 6.59 25.97
N SER A 29 -19.26 7.74 25.70
CA SER A 29 -19.87 8.81 24.92
C SER A 29 -20.14 8.41 23.46
N LEU A 30 -19.23 7.65 22.83
CA LEU A 30 -19.41 7.14 21.47
C LEU A 30 -20.55 6.11 21.40
N LEU A 31 -20.68 5.24 22.41
CA LEU A 31 -21.79 4.28 22.52
C LEU A 31 -23.17 4.95 22.60
N ALA A 32 -23.22 6.18 23.12
CA ALA A 32 -24.44 6.99 23.16
C ALA A 32 -24.61 7.89 21.92
N SER A 33 -23.62 7.97 21.02
CA SER A 33 -23.64 8.85 19.85
C SER A 33 -24.55 8.32 18.74
N THR A 34 -25.21 9.22 18.03
CA THR A 34 -25.99 8.89 16.82
C THR A 34 -25.11 8.56 15.61
N ASP A 35 -23.81 8.86 15.67
CA ASP A 35 -22.85 8.55 14.60
C ASP A 35 -22.44 7.08 14.61
N LEU A 36 -22.53 6.42 15.77
CA LEU A 36 -22.30 4.99 15.90
C LEU A 36 -23.40 4.21 15.16
N ARG A 37 -22.96 3.32 14.27
CA ARG A 37 -23.83 2.43 13.50
C ARG A 37 -23.74 1.00 14.01
N GLU A 38 -22.53 0.51 14.25
CA GLU A 38 -22.27 -0.89 14.60
C GLU A 38 -21.14 -1.00 15.63
N VAL A 39 -21.28 -1.92 16.58
CA VAL A 39 -20.24 -2.30 17.54
C VAL A 39 -19.81 -3.72 17.25
N HIS A 40 -18.50 -3.95 17.14
CA HIS A 40 -17.90 -5.26 16.94
C HIS A 40 -16.92 -5.55 18.08
N ASP A 41 -17.41 -6.21 19.14
CA ASP A 41 -16.55 -6.75 20.20
C ASP A 41 -16.41 -8.26 20.02
N ARG A 42 -15.24 -8.66 19.54
CA ARG A 42 -14.82 -10.06 19.40
C ARG A 42 -13.46 -10.27 20.08
N LEU A 43 -13.23 -9.59 21.20
CA LEU A 43 -11.95 -9.65 21.90
C LEU A 43 -11.67 -11.07 22.45
N ASP A 44 -12.70 -11.79 22.89
CA ASP A 44 -12.53 -13.14 23.44
C ASP A 44 -11.93 -14.10 22.41
N SER A 45 -12.45 -14.12 21.17
CA SER A 45 -11.90 -14.98 20.12
C SER A 45 -10.48 -14.58 19.74
N GLN A 46 -10.16 -13.28 19.75
CA GLN A 46 -8.79 -12.81 19.49
C GLN A 46 -7.83 -13.24 20.61
N LEU A 47 -8.27 -13.25 21.87
CA LEU A 47 -7.47 -13.72 23.01
C LEU A 47 -7.23 -15.23 22.93
N GLU A 48 -8.20 -16.01 22.48
CA GLU A 48 -8.00 -17.44 22.20
C GLU A 48 -6.96 -17.66 21.10
N GLU A 49 -7.01 -16.88 20.01
CA GLU A 49 -5.99 -16.90 18.96
C GLU A 49 -4.60 -16.50 19.49
N LEU A 50 -4.52 -15.49 20.36
CA LEU A 50 -3.28 -15.06 21.01
C LEU A 50 -2.66 -16.19 21.84
N VAL A 51 -3.47 -16.86 22.66
CA VAL A 51 -3.02 -18.03 23.44
C VAL A 51 -2.49 -19.12 22.51
N GLY A 52 -3.20 -19.41 21.41
CA GLY A 52 -2.76 -20.36 20.39
C GLY A 52 -1.42 -19.98 19.74
N CYS A 53 -1.21 -18.70 19.43
CA CYS A 53 0.05 -18.19 18.86
C CYS A 53 1.23 -18.26 19.84
N GLN A 54 0.95 -18.17 21.14
CA GLN A 54 1.96 -18.22 22.21
C GLN A 54 2.30 -19.66 22.61
N ALA A 55 1.35 -20.58 22.50
CA ALA A 55 1.49 -21.98 22.92
C ALA A 55 0.96 -22.98 21.85
N PRO A 56 1.50 -22.98 20.61
CA PRO A 56 0.95 -23.77 19.50
C PRO A 56 1.06 -25.30 19.68
N GLY A 57 1.92 -25.77 20.60
CA GLY A 57 2.07 -27.19 20.93
C GLY A 57 1.15 -27.65 22.06
N GLU A 58 0.41 -26.75 22.69
CA GLU A 58 -0.48 -27.06 23.81
C GLU A 58 -1.90 -27.32 23.31
N SER A 59 -2.48 -28.43 23.75
CA SER A 59 -3.90 -28.72 23.59
C SER A 59 -4.63 -28.33 24.88
N PHE A 60 -5.50 -27.33 24.79
CA PHE A 60 -6.26 -26.87 25.95
C PHE A 60 -7.60 -27.61 26.07
N THR A 61 -7.94 -28.03 27.29
CA THR A 61 -9.35 -28.26 27.64
C THR A 61 -10.09 -26.93 27.70
N PRO A 62 -11.43 -26.87 27.63
CA PRO A 62 -12.17 -25.61 27.74
C PRO A 62 -11.82 -24.79 28.99
N ALA A 63 -11.69 -25.46 30.15
CA ALA A 63 -11.27 -24.80 31.40
C ALA A 63 -9.80 -24.33 31.35
N GLY A 64 -8.93 -25.11 30.71
CA GLY A 64 -7.52 -24.75 30.53
C GLY A 64 -7.34 -23.53 29.63
N LEU A 65 -8.12 -23.43 28.54
CA LEU A 65 -8.11 -22.29 27.62
C LEU A 65 -8.61 -21.03 28.32
N ALA A 66 -9.72 -21.11 29.04
CA ALA A 66 -10.23 -20.00 29.83
C ALA A 66 -9.17 -19.47 30.81
N ALA A 67 -8.50 -20.35 31.54
CA ALA A 67 -7.42 -19.96 32.44
C ALA A 67 -6.20 -19.35 31.71
N ALA A 68 -5.88 -19.81 30.49
CA ALA A 68 -4.82 -19.24 29.67
C ALA A 68 -5.18 -17.84 29.15
N VAL A 69 -6.43 -17.62 28.74
CA VAL A 69 -6.96 -16.31 28.35
C VAL A 69 -6.90 -15.32 29.51
N GLU A 70 -7.29 -15.73 30.72
CA GLU A 70 -7.14 -14.89 31.93
C GLU A 70 -5.69 -14.46 32.15
N ARG A 71 -4.73 -15.38 31.97
CA ARG A 71 -3.29 -15.08 32.07
C ARG A 71 -2.83 -14.13 30.96
N ALA A 72 -3.30 -14.30 29.73
CA ALA A 72 -2.95 -13.44 28.61
C ALA A 72 -3.39 -11.98 28.80
N ARG A 73 -4.45 -11.75 29.59
CA ARG A 73 -4.88 -10.40 30.02
C ARG A 73 -4.04 -9.80 31.15
N ASN A 74 -3.09 -10.55 31.71
CA ASN A 74 -2.20 -10.11 32.78
C ASN A 74 -2.91 -9.44 33.98
N GLY A 75 -4.05 -10.02 34.40
CA GLY A 75 -4.83 -9.51 35.53
C GLY A 75 -5.77 -8.34 35.22
N ALA A 76 -5.80 -7.83 33.98
CA ALA A 76 -6.81 -6.86 33.57
C ALA A 76 -8.21 -7.52 33.50
N SER A 77 -9.23 -6.79 33.96
CA SER A 77 -10.61 -7.24 33.82
C SER A 77 -11.02 -7.25 32.33
N PRO A 78 -11.98 -8.12 31.93
CA PRO A 78 -12.41 -8.21 30.53
C PRO A 78 -12.84 -6.88 29.91
N ASP A 79 -13.45 -5.98 30.68
CA ASP A 79 -13.91 -4.64 30.26
C ASP A 79 -12.77 -3.61 30.13
N ARG A 80 -11.60 -3.90 30.70
CA ARG A 80 -10.42 -3.00 30.73
C ARG A 80 -9.26 -3.45 29.86
N TYR A 81 -9.42 -4.51 29.06
CA TYR A 81 -8.37 -5.03 28.19
C TYR A 81 -8.61 -4.69 26.71
N GLY A 82 -7.54 -4.51 25.92
CA GLY A 82 -7.62 -4.25 24.49
C GLY A 82 -7.81 -2.78 24.13
N THR A 83 -7.94 -2.53 22.83
CA THR A 83 -8.08 -1.20 22.25
C THR A 83 -9.40 -1.12 21.49
N TRP A 84 -10.18 -0.09 21.78
CA TRP A 84 -11.35 0.26 20.97
C TRP A 84 -10.93 1.15 19.82
N VAL A 85 -11.33 0.77 18.61
CA VAL A 85 -11.02 1.46 17.36
C VAL A 85 -12.31 2.02 16.79
N TRP A 86 -12.40 3.35 16.72
CA TRP A 86 -13.50 4.05 16.09
C TRP A 86 -13.14 4.40 14.65
N TYR A 87 -13.92 3.89 13.70
CA TYR A 87 -13.82 4.19 12.28
C TYR A 87 -14.92 5.19 11.89
N PRO A 88 -14.66 6.51 11.93
CA PRO A 88 -15.69 7.52 11.73
C PRO A 88 -16.37 7.41 10.37
N TRP A 89 -15.65 7.01 9.31
CA TRP A 89 -16.20 6.90 7.96
C TRP A 89 -17.24 5.78 7.79
N SER A 90 -17.11 4.68 8.54
CA SER A 90 -18.06 3.56 8.49
C SER A 90 -19.05 3.59 9.65
N GLY A 91 -18.79 4.40 10.67
CA GLY A 91 -19.58 4.45 11.89
C GLY A 91 -19.41 3.19 12.74
N ARG A 92 -18.27 2.51 12.65
CA ARG A 92 -18.01 1.25 13.35
C ARG A 92 -17.07 1.45 14.52
N LEU A 93 -17.44 0.89 15.67
CA LEU A 93 -16.59 0.76 16.83
C LEU A 93 -16.16 -0.70 17.00
N VAL A 94 -14.87 -0.99 16.93
CA VAL A 94 -14.34 -2.36 16.93
C VAL A 94 -13.36 -2.54 18.08
N ARG A 95 -13.51 -3.60 18.87
CA ARG A 95 -12.53 -3.92 19.92
C ARG A 95 -11.50 -4.93 19.42
N VAL A 96 -10.23 -4.58 19.53
CA VAL A 96 -9.10 -5.41 19.12
C VAL A 96 -8.09 -5.61 20.25
N LEU A 97 -7.21 -6.60 20.10
CA LEU A 97 -6.05 -6.76 20.98
C LEU A 97 -5.18 -5.49 20.99
N PRO A 98 -4.41 -5.23 22.08
CA PRO A 98 -3.38 -4.19 22.08
C PRO A 98 -2.36 -4.41 20.96
N GLU A 99 -1.74 -3.34 20.47
CA GLU A 99 -0.90 -3.30 19.26
C GLU A 99 0.05 -4.50 19.07
N GLU A 100 0.87 -4.80 20.08
CA GLU A 100 1.85 -5.90 19.99
C GLU A 100 1.16 -7.27 19.82
N ALA A 101 0.12 -7.54 20.62
CA ALA A 101 -0.65 -8.78 20.56
C ALA A 101 -1.46 -8.88 19.26
N PHE A 102 -2.04 -7.78 18.79
CA PHE A 102 -2.78 -7.72 17.52
C PHE A 102 -1.86 -8.08 16.35
N ARG A 103 -0.68 -7.45 16.26
CA ARG A 103 0.28 -7.71 15.19
C ARG A 103 0.87 -9.11 15.28
N LEU A 104 1.12 -9.62 16.49
CA LEU A 104 1.55 -10.99 16.72
C LEU A 104 0.54 -11.99 16.13
N VAL A 105 -0.74 -11.89 16.50
CA VAL A 105 -1.79 -12.79 16.00
C VAL A 105 -1.97 -12.67 14.49
N ARG A 106 -2.07 -11.43 13.97
CA ARG A 106 -2.28 -11.15 12.53
C ARG A 106 -1.20 -11.75 11.63
N THR A 107 0.04 -11.83 12.13
CA THR A 107 1.21 -12.26 11.34
C THR A 107 1.75 -13.63 11.73
N ASP A 108 1.16 -14.35 12.69
CA ASP A 108 1.69 -15.63 13.16
C ASP A 108 1.77 -16.69 12.04
N ARG A 109 0.80 -16.69 11.12
CA ARG A 109 0.80 -17.59 9.94
C ARG A 109 1.87 -17.25 8.88
N ASN A 110 2.58 -16.13 9.04
CA ASN A 110 3.71 -15.76 8.18
C ASN A 110 5.06 -16.22 8.75
N ARG A 111 5.14 -16.65 10.03
CA ARG A 111 6.36 -16.73 10.85
C ARG A 111 7.55 -17.45 10.24
N ASP A 112 7.34 -18.47 9.43
CA ASP A 112 8.44 -19.24 8.82
C ASP A 112 8.83 -18.75 7.41
N LYS A 113 8.07 -17.81 6.85
CA LYS A 113 8.43 -17.04 5.66
C LYS A 113 9.01 -15.66 6.00
N ILE A 114 8.53 -15.11 7.12
CA ILE A 114 8.94 -13.84 7.73
C ILE A 114 9.04 -14.09 9.23
N THR A 115 10.24 -14.18 9.78
CA THR A 115 10.43 -14.42 11.21
C THR A 115 9.86 -13.26 12.05
N ARG A 116 9.59 -13.50 13.34
CA ARG A 116 9.11 -12.43 14.25
C ARG A 116 10.08 -11.25 14.35
N GLU A 117 11.39 -11.51 14.22
CA GLU A 117 12.42 -10.47 14.17
C GLU A 117 12.33 -9.69 12.85
N GLU A 118 12.28 -10.38 11.72
CA GLU A 118 12.10 -9.75 10.41
C GLU A 118 10.80 -8.95 10.33
N GLN A 119 9.70 -9.44 10.90
CA GLN A 119 8.42 -8.74 10.96
C GLN A 119 8.54 -7.43 11.75
N ARG A 120 9.22 -7.45 12.90
CA ARG A 120 9.50 -6.23 13.69
C ARG A 120 10.36 -5.24 12.90
N GLN A 121 11.37 -5.72 12.18
CA GLN A 121 12.20 -4.87 11.33
C GLN A 121 11.39 -4.23 10.20
N LEU A 122 10.52 -5.00 9.53
CA LEU A 122 9.65 -4.51 8.46
C LEU A 122 8.64 -3.48 8.95
N LEU A 123 8.02 -3.70 10.11
CA LEU A 123 7.09 -2.76 10.73
C LEU A 123 7.77 -1.45 11.16
N GLY A 124 9.09 -1.47 11.36
CA GLY A 124 9.87 -0.25 11.60
C GLY A 124 10.15 0.58 10.33
N ARG A 125 9.74 0.13 9.15
CA ARG A 125 10.03 0.81 7.86
C ARG A 125 8.93 1.76 7.45
N ARG A 126 9.35 2.83 6.76
CA ARG A 126 8.47 3.80 6.10
C ARG A 126 8.50 3.63 4.58
N ILE A 127 7.33 3.38 3.98
CA ILE A 127 7.19 3.19 2.53
C ILE A 127 6.45 4.39 1.92
N GLY A 128 7.04 5.00 0.89
CA GLY A 128 6.35 6.00 0.07
C GLY A 128 5.63 5.33 -1.09
N VAL A 129 4.39 5.73 -1.38
CA VAL A 129 3.62 5.26 -2.53
C VAL A 129 3.08 6.47 -3.28
N ILE A 130 3.55 6.67 -4.52
CA ILE A 130 3.08 7.74 -5.40
C ILE A 130 2.22 7.10 -6.49
N GLY A 131 0.96 7.50 -6.59
CA GLY A 131 -0.04 6.88 -7.47
C GLY A 131 -0.75 5.72 -6.78
N LEU A 132 -2.05 5.89 -6.55
CA LEU A 132 -2.92 4.97 -5.80
C LEU A 132 -4.03 4.40 -6.69
N SER A 133 -3.80 4.35 -8.00
CA SER A 133 -4.53 3.44 -8.88
C SER A 133 -3.90 2.05 -8.78
N VAL A 134 -2.83 1.78 -9.52
CA VAL A 134 -2.11 0.50 -9.46
C VAL A 134 -1.42 0.33 -8.10
N GLY A 135 -0.76 1.38 -7.60
CA GLY A 135 -0.06 1.36 -6.32
C GLY A 135 -0.93 1.08 -5.09
N ASN A 136 -2.26 1.23 -5.19
CA ASN A 136 -3.18 0.79 -4.13
C ASN A 136 -3.07 -0.71 -3.86
N SER A 137 -2.87 -1.52 -4.90
CA SER A 137 -2.70 -2.98 -4.74
C SER A 137 -1.43 -3.32 -3.95
N ALA A 138 -0.31 -2.65 -4.25
CA ALA A 138 0.95 -2.82 -3.53
C ALA A 138 0.85 -2.35 -2.08
N ALA A 139 0.28 -1.16 -1.84
CA ALA A 139 0.07 -0.63 -0.49
C ALA A 139 -0.77 -1.58 0.40
N LEU A 140 -1.88 -2.10 -0.14
CA LEU A 140 -2.73 -3.04 0.60
C LEU A 140 -2.04 -4.39 0.83
N THR A 141 -1.35 -4.93 -0.17
CA THR A 141 -0.61 -6.20 0.00
C THR A 141 0.53 -6.04 1.01
N CYS A 142 1.25 -4.93 0.99
CA CYS A 142 2.26 -4.57 1.99
C CYS A 142 1.64 -4.52 3.40
N ALA A 143 0.52 -3.83 3.58
CA ALA A 143 -0.18 -3.77 4.87
C ALA A 143 -0.61 -5.17 5.34
N MET A 144 -1.16 -6.01 4.46
CA MET A 144 -1.58 -7.39 4.77
C MET A 144 -0.41 -8.27 5.22
N GLU A 145 0.76 -8.16 4.58
CA GLU A 145 1.97 -8.94 4.90
C GLU A 145 2.81 -8.31 6.04
N GLY A 146 2.44 -7.11 6.50
CA GLY A 146 3.16 -6.34 7.53
C GLY A 146 4.52 -5.82 7.04
N VAL A 147 4.61 -5.52 5.75
CA VAL A 147 5.77 -4.89 5.10
C VAL A 147 5.60 -3.38 5.20
N GLY A 148 6.31 -2.74 6.13
CA GLY A 148 6.09 -1.34 6.49
C GLY A 148 5.08 -1.16 7.62
N GLY A 149 5.41 -0.33 8.60
CA GLY A 149 4.47 0.15 9.63
C GLY A 149 4.09 1.62 9.46
N SER A 150 4.86 2.36 8.66
CA SER A 150 4.57 3.74 8.28
C SER A 150 4.45 3.88 6.75
N PHE A 151 3.54 4.74 6.30
CA PHE A 151 3.31 4.97 4.88
C PHE A 151 3.10 6.46 4.57
N ARG A 152 3.67 6.93 3.45
CA ARG A 152 3.27 8.19 2.80
C ARG A 152 2.56 7.88 1.49
N LEU A 153 1.30 8.25 1.39
CA LEU A 153 0.46 7.95 0.24
C LEU A 153 0.16 9.24 -0.54
N ALA A 154 0.55 9.31 -1.81
CA ALA A 154 0.36 10.50 -2.64
C ALA A 154 -0.50 10.18 -3.87
N ASP A 155 -1.66 10.84 -3.97
CA ASP A 155 -2.53 10.80 -5.15
C ASP A 155 -3.52 11.97 -5.06
N PHE A 156 -3.69 12.71 -6.15
CA PHE A 156 -4.60 13.86 -6.26
C PHE A 156 -5.98 13.49 -6.81
N ASP A 157 -6.14 12.30 -7.38
CA ASP A 157 -7.36 11.89 -8.01
C ASP A 157 -8.42 11.43 -7.00
N ARG A 158 -9.66 11.51 -7.45
CA ARG A 158 -10.81 10.86 -6.82
C ARG A 158 -11.17 9.57 -7.56
N LEU A 159 -11.78 8.64 -6.86
CA LEU A 159 -12.27 7.39 -7.42
C LEU A 159 -13.35 7.68 -8.47
N SER A 160 -13.11 7.25 -9.70
CA SER A 160 -14.09 7.29 -10.79
C SER A 160 -14.58 5.89 -11.15
N LEU A 161 -15.71 5.81 -11.85
CA LEU A 161 -16.33 4.53 -12.23
C LEU A 161 -15.40 3.66 -13.07
N SER A 162 -14.63 4.26 -13.98
CA SER A 162 -13.68 3.53 -14.83
C SER A 162 -12.49 2.95 -14.07
N ASN A 163 -12.27 3.36 -12.81
CA ASN A 163 -11.22 2.77 -11.97
C ASN A 163 -11.65 1.46 -11.30
N LEU A 164 -12.96 1.22 -11.15
CA LEU A 164 -13.48 0.02 -10.46
C LEU A 164 -13.17 -1.30 -11.18
N ASN A 165 -12.66 -1.25 -12.41
CA ASN A 165 -12.21 -2.43 -13.13
C ASN A 165 -10.91 -3.03 -12.53
N ARG A 166 -10.14 -2.26 -11.76
CA ARG A 166 -8.80 -2.66 -11.29
C ARG A 166 -8.42 -2.16 -9.91
N LEU A 167 -9.03 -1.06 -9.48
CA LEU A 167 -8.86 -0.52 -8.15
C LEU A 167 -9.92 -1.14 -7.24
N ARG A 168 -9.49 -1.70 -6.10
CA ARG A 168 -10.41 -2.33 -5.14
C ARG A 168 -11.24 -1.24 -4.47
N GLY A 169 -12.50 -1.04 -4.86
CA GLY A 169 -13.39 -0.11 -4.18
C GLY A 169 -14.86 -0.37 -4.40
N GLY A 170 -15.71 0.21 -3.55
CA GLY A 170 -17.15 0.10 -3.65
C GLY A 170 -17.76 1.20 -4.52
N VAL A 171 -18.87 0.90 -5.21
CA VAL A 171 -19.64 1.90 -5.98
C VAL A 171 -20.12 3.07 -5.12
N HIS A 172 -20.33 2.84 -3.83
CA HIS A 172 -20.73 3.88 -2.87
C HIS A 172 -19.60 4.87 -2.52
N GLU A 173 -18.36 4.60 -2.95
CA GLU A 173 -17.18 5.43 -2.69
C GLU A 173 -16.80 6.31 -3.89
N LEU A 174 -17.60 6.33 -4.97
CA LEU A 174 -17.34 7.18 -6.13
C LEU A 174 -17.23 8.66 -5.71
N GLY A 175 -16.17 9.33 -6.17
CA GLY A 175 -15.82 10.69 -5.79
C GLY A 175 -14.96 10.81 -4.53
N LEU A 176 -14.69 9.73 -3.80
CA LEU A 176 -13.75 9.74 -2.68
C LEU A 176 -12.30 9.86 -3.17
N GLU A 177 -11.46 10.63 -2.49
CA GLU A 177 -10.03 10.72 -2.80
C GLU A 177 -9.36 9.35 -2.73
N LYS A 178 -8.54 9.00 -3.72
CA LYS A 178 -7.86 7.69 -3.76
C LYS A 178 -6.93 7.51 -2.57
N SER A 179 -6.31 8.59 -2.08
CA SER A 179 -5.46 8.62 -0.89
C SER A 179 -6.22 8.30 0.40
N VAL A 180 -7.35 8.98 0.64
CA VAL A 180 -8.26 8.69 1.76
C VAL A 180 -8.76 7.25 1.69
N MET A 181 -9.22 6.84 0.52
CA MET A 181 -9.77 5.52 0.27
C MET A 181 -8.73 4.39 0.53
N CYS A 182 -7.49 4.58 0.07
CA CYS A 182 -6.39 3.65 0.35
C CYS A 182 -6.08 3.59 1.86
N ALA A 183 -5.92 4.75 2.50
CA ALA A 183 -5.60 4.82 3.93
C ALA A 183 -6.67 4.15 4.80
N ARG A 184 -7.96 4.41 4.55
CA ARG A 184 -9.08 3.79 5.28
C ARG A 184 -9.00 2.26 5.25
N ARG A 185 -8.75 1.69 4.06
CA ARG A 185 -8.63 0.23 3.91
C ARG A 185 -7.39 -0.34 4.58
N MET A 186 -6.28 0.39 4.58
CA MET A 186 -5.08 -0.01 5.31
C MET A 186 -5.33 0.01 6.83
N TYR A 187 -5.98 1.05 7.36
CA TYR A 187 -6.37 1.12 8.76
C TYR A 187 -7.38 0.03 9.16
N GLU A 188 -8.26 -0.38 8.26
CA GLU A 188 -9.19 -1.50 8.48
C GLU A 188 -8.47 -2.87 8.52
N LEU A 189 -7.26 -2.98 7.96
CA LEU A 189 -6.40 -4.16 8.07
C LEU A 189 -5.51 -4.13 9.32
N ASP A 190 -4.95 -2.97 9.63
CA ASP A 190 -4.09 -2.73 10.78
C ASP A 190 -4.32 -1.30 11.30
N PRO A 191 -5.07 -1.13 12.42
CA PRO A 191 -5.44 0.19 12.93
C PRO A 191 -4.27 0.94 13.56
N TYR A 192 -3.11 0.29 13.72
CA TYR A 192 -1.92 0.85 14.34
C TYR A 192 -0.89 1.35 13.32
N LEU A 193 -1.22 1.37 12.03
CA LEU A 193 -0.34 1.94 11.00
C LEU A 193 -0.15 3.46 11.19
N ASP A 194 1.02 3.96 10.84
CA ASP A 194 1.30 5.40 10.77
C ASP A 194 1.20 5.86 9.31
N ILE A 195 0.02 6.36 8.91
CA ILE A 195 -0.22 6.77 7.51
C ILE A 195 -0.31 8.29 7.41
N GLU A 196 0.50 8.87 6.54
CA GLU A 196 0.41 10.26 6.06
C GLU A 196 -0.10 10.26 4.62
N ILE A 197 -0.97 11.22 4.27
CA ILE A 197 -1.50 11.36 2.91
C ILE A 197 -1.14 12.72 2.31
N HIS A 198 -0.62 12.71 1.10
CA HIS A 198 -0.36 13.89 0.27
C HIS A 198 -1.50 14.02 -0.74
N ARG A 199 -2.53 14.77 -0.34
CA ARG A 199 -3.80 14.88 -1.10
C ARG A 199 -3.66 15.59 -2.44
N GLN A 200 -2.64 16.43 -2.62
CA GLN A 200 -2.36 17.09 -3.90
C GLN A 200 -1.45 16.24 -4.80
N GLY A 201 -1.17 14.99 -4.41
CA GLY A 201 -0.11 14.22 -5.04
C GLY A 201 1.26 14.80 -4.73
N VAL A 202 2.22 14.54 -5.62
CA VAL A 202 3.58 15.08 -5.54
C VAL A 202 3.78 16.13 -6.63
N ASP A 203 4.35 17.27 -6.27
CA ASP A 203 4.67 18.40 -7.17
C ASP A 203 6.04 19.02 -6.78
N GLU A 204 6.46 20.09 -7.47
CA GLU A 204 7.72 20.79 -7.15
C GLU A 204 7.79 21.31 -5.73
N GLU A 205 6.66 21.78 -5.21
CA GLU A 205 6.60 22.48 -3.93
C GLU A 205 6.67 21.52 -2.75
N ASN A 206 6.20 20.28 -2.95
CA ASN A 206 6.00 19.31 -1.89
C ASN A 206 6.87 18.04 -1.98
N ILE A 207 7.60 17.82 -3.09
CA ILE A 207 8.39 16.59 -3.27
C ILE A 207 9.44 16.39 -2.18
N ASP A 208 10.14 17.45 -1.77
CA ASP A 208 11.12 17.37 -0.67
C ASP A 208 10.46 16.95 0.65
N ALA A 209 9.25 17.46 0.93
CA ALA A 209 8.48 17.07 2.11
C ALA A 209 8.02 15.60 2.04
N PHE A 210 7.61 15.13 0.85
CA PHE A 210 7.22 13.73 0.64
C PHE A 210 8.38 12.76 0.91
N PHE A 211 9.61 13.10 0.49
CA PHE A 211 10.79 12.29 0.80
C PHE A 211 11.24 12.46 2.26
N GLY A 212 11.05 13.65 2.85
CA GLY A 212 11.47 14.00 4.20
C GLY A 212 12.99 14.22 4.32
N SER A 213 13.44 14.67 5.49
CA SER A 213 14.88 14.71 5.77
C SER A 213 15.41 13.28 5.84
N GLY A 214 16.49 13.00 5.10
CA GLY A 214 17.06 11.66 4.94
C GLY A 214 17.38 10.95 6.26
N ALA A 215 17.67 9.65 6.18
CA ALA A 215 17.98 8.81 7.33
C ALA A 215 18.89 9.54 8.33
N GLY A 216 18.37 9.81 9.52
CA GLY A 216 19.21 10.19 10.65
C GLY A 216 20.28 9.11 10.83
N GLU A 217 21.49 9.53 11.19
CA GLU A 217 22.51 8.65 11.71
C GLU A 217 21.85 7.70 12.73
N GLU A 218 22.02 6.39 12.55
CA GLU A 218 21.40 5.31 13.35
C GLU A 218 19.97 4.88 12.97
N GLY A 219 19.70 4.64 11.68
CA GLY A 219 18.85 3.51 11.24
C GLY A 219 17.41 3.44 11.78
N ARG A 220 16.86 4.55 12.28
CA ARG A 220 15.48 4.67 12.76
C ARG A 220 14.79 5.80 12.01
N SER A 221 13.91 5.45 11.08
CA SER A 221 12.95 6.33 10.40
C SER A 221 11.81 6.83 11.32
N GLY A 222 12.00 6.76 12.65
CA GLY A 222 11.01 7.13 13.65
C GLY A 222 10.88 8.65 13.81
N GLY A 223 9.75 9.20 13.35
CA GLY A 223 9.36 10.60 13.56
C GLY A 223 8.59 11.19 12.37
N ALA A 224 7.84 12.27 12.59
CA ALA A 224 7.06 12.94 11.53
C ALA A 224 7.91 13.39 10.33
N ASN A 225 9.20 13.70 10.57
CA ASN A 225 10.16 14.17 9.55
C ASN A 225 11.10 13.07 9.04
N GLY A 226 10.92 11.82 9.45
CA GLY A 226 11.78 10.71 9.01
C GLY A 226 11.68 10.45 7.50
N GLY A 227 12.83 10.13 6.87
CA GLY A 227 12.91 9.76 5.47
C GLY A 227 12.20 8.45 5.13
N LEU A 228 11.97 8.21 3.85
CA LEU A 228 11.49 6.92 3.34
C LEU A 228 12.59 5.85 3.44
N ASP A 229 12.21 4.59 3.56
CA ASP A 229 13.10 3.43 3.42
C ASP A 229 12.99 2.79 2.02
N LEU A 230 11.85 2.97 1.35
CA LEU A 230 11.57 2.46 0.00
C LEU A 230 10.48 3.31 -0.68
N LEU A 231 10.59 3.47 -2.00
CA LEU A 231 9.59 4.14 -2.83
C LEU A 231 8.91 3.14 -3.77
N ILE A 232 7.58 3.19 -3.82
CA ILE A 232 6.73 2.56 -4.84
C ILE A 232 6.21 3.70 -5.72
N GLU A 233 6.60 3.72 -7.00
CA GLU A 233 6.23 4.76 -7.96
C GLU A 233 5.31 4.17 -9.04
N GLU A 234 4.04 4.54 -9.00
CA GLU A 234 2.95 4.01 -9.82
C GLU A 234 2.06 5.13 -10.38
N CYS A 235 2.64 6.31 -10.61
CA CYS A 235 1.91 7.50 -11.08
C CYS A 235 1.99 7.65 -12.60
N ASP A 236 0.96 8.26 -13.20
CA ASP A 236 0.93 8.49 -14.66
C ASP A 236 1.52 9.85 -15.04
N THR A 237 1.85 10.70 -14.07
CA THR A 237 2.37 12.05 -14.30
C THR A 237 3.84 11.98 -14.72
N PRO A 238 4.21 12.34 -15.96
CA PRO A 238 5.56 12.14 -16.48
C PRO A 238 6.63 12.89 -15.68
N TRP A 239 6.34 14.13 -15.27
CA TRP A 239 7.26 14.92 -14.45
C TRP A 239 7.55 14.21 -13.12
N VAL A 240 6.50 13.76 -12.42
CA VAL A 240 6.63 13.07 -11.13
C VAL A 240 7.44 11.77 -11.28
N LYS A 241 7.24 11.00 -12.35
CA LYS A 241 8.03 9.78 -12.61
C LYS A 241 9.54 10.03 -12.63
N VAL A 242 9.97 11.12 -13.28
CA VAL A 242 11.39 11.48 -13.37
C VAL A 242 11.86 12.14 -12.08
N ALA A 243 11.11 13.11 -11.56
CA ALA A 243 11.45 13.84 -10.34
C ALA A 243 11.58 12.90 -9.14
N ALA A 244 10.64 11.96 -8.94
CA ALA A 244 10.69 11.02 -7.84
C ALA A 244 11.93 10.13 -7.89
N ARG A 245 12.39 9.74 -9.08
CA ARG A 245 13.63 8.96 -9.24
C ARG A 245 14.88 9.80 -9.03
N GLU A 246 14.89 11.06 -9.45
CA GLU A 246 15.98 11.98 -9.11
C GLU A 246 16.12 12.15 -7.59
N HIS A 247 15.00 12.34 -6.88
CA HIS A 247 14.99 12.44 -5.42
C HIS A 247 15.38 11.12 -4.77
N ALA A 248 14.78 10.00 -5.18
CA ALA A 248 15.17 8.68 -4.67
C ALA A 248 16.67 8.42 -4.84
N ARG A 249 17.26 8.81 -5.97
CA ARG A 249 18.71 8.72 -6.18
C ARG A 249 19.51 9.61 -5.24
N ARG A 250 19.12 10.88 -5.06
CA ARG A 250 19.76 11.81 -4.09
C ARG A 250 19.69 11.28 -2.66
N HIS A 251 18.58 10.65 -2.30
CA HIS A 251 18.33 10.08 -0.97
C HIS A 251 18.83 8.63 -0.83
N ARG A 252 19.41 8.04 -1.88
CA ARG A 252 19.87 6.63 -1.90
C ARG A 252 18.77 5.65 -1.51
N LEU A 253 17.62 5.76 -2.16
CA LEU A 253 16.44 4.94 -1.90
C LEU A 253 16.19 3.93 -3.01
N PRO A 254 15.81 2.68 -2.68
CA PRO A 254 15.30 1.76 -3.66
C PRO A 254 13.94 2.23 -4.18
N VAL A 255 13.75 2.14 -5.50
CA VAL A 255 12.48 2.41 -6.18
C VAL A 255 11.96 1.13 -6.81
N LEU A 256 10.68 0.85 -6.60
CA LEU A 256 9.93 -0.21 -7.27
C LEU A 256 8.82 0.43 -8.12
N MET A 257 8.65 -0.09 -9.32
CA MET A 257 7.52 0.24 -10.20
C MET A 257 7.05 -1.03 -10.88
N ASP A 258 5.76 -1.30 -10.79
CA ASP A 258 5.04 -2.23 -11.64
C ASP A 258 4.63 -1.52 -12.94
N ALA A 259 4.76 -2.24 -14.05
CA ALA A 259 4.06 -1.91 -15.27
C ALA A 259 3.27 -3.15 -15.68
N ASN A 260 1.95 -3.12 -15.47
CA ASN A 260 1.09 -4.31 -15.53
C ASN A 260 1.17 -5.12 -16.84
N ASP A 261 1.52 -4.49 -17.96
CA ASP A 261 1.67 -5.19 -19.23
C ASP A 261 2.83 -6.20 -19.14
N ARG A 262 2.52 -7.47 -19.38
CA ARG A 262 3.44 -8.62 -19.23
C ARG A 262 4.07 -8.80 -17.83
N GLY A 263 3.45 -8.25 -16.79
CA GLY A 263 3.91 -8.42 -15.40
C GLY A 263 5.32 -7.92 -15.17
N LEU A 264 5.63 -6.73 -15.70
CA LEU A 264 6.93 -6.09 -15.56
C LEU A 264 7.07 -5.48 -14.16
N LEU A 265 8.11 -5.90 -13.45
CA LEU A 265 8.64 -5.26 -12.24
C LEU A 265 9.97 -4.56 -12.57
N ASP A 266 9.99 -3.25 -12.41
CA ASP A 266 11.18 -2.39 -12.51
C ASP A 266 11.74 -2.13 -11.10
N VAL A 267 13.04 -2.41 -10.92
CA VAL A 267 13.74 -2.24 -9.65
C VAL A 267 14.95 -1.33 -9.86
N GLU A 268 15.02 -0.23 -9.12
CA GLU A 268 16.16 0.69 -9.11
C GLU A 268 16.71 0.82 -7.68
N ARG A 269 17.81 0.12 -7.41
CA ARG A 269 18.52 0.11 -6.12
C ARG A 269 19.47 1.30 -6.00
N PHE A 270 18.97 2.53 -5.97
CA PHE A 270 19.86 3.70 -5.78
C PHE A 270 20.58 3.70 -4.43
N ASP A 271 20.12 2.89 -3.47
CA ASP A 271 20.79 2.59 -2.22
C ASP A 271 22.11 1.81 -2.42
N LEU A 272 22.21 0.97 -3.46
CA LEU A 272 23.41 0.21 -3.81
C LEU A 272 24.19 0.81 -4.99
N GLU A 273 23.47 1.42 -5.94
CA GLU A 273 23.99 1.97 -7.18
C GLU A 273 23.61 3.47 -7.29
N PRO A 274 24.20 4.36 -6.48
CA PRO A 274 23.78 5.77 -6.40
C PRO A 274 24.02 6.55 -7.70
N GLU A 275 24.94 6.10 -8.55
CA GLU A 275 25.23 6.70 -9.86
C GLU A 275 24.42 6.08 -11.01
N ARG A 276 23.49 5.15 -10.71
CA ARG A 276 22.69 4.48 -11.73
C ARG A 276 21.90 5.51 -12.55
N PRO A 277 21.91 5.42 -13.89
CA PRO A 277 21.01 6.22 -14.72
C PRO A 277 19.54 5.86 -14.48
N LEU A 278 18.68 6.87 -14.46
CA LEU A 278 17.23 6.68 -14.23
C LEU A 278 16.61 5.80 -15.31
N PHE A 279 15.59 5.03 -14.95
CA PHE A 279 14.94 4.05 -15.83
C PHE A 279 15.95 3.14 -16.52
N HIS A 280 17.05 2.82 -15.83
CA HIS A 280 18.16 2.02 -16.34
C HIS A 280 18.80 2.60 -17.61
N GLY A 281 18.80 3.93 -17.77
CA GLY A 281 19.39 4.65 -18.89
C GLY A 281 18.51 4.73 -20.15
N ARG A 282 17.27 4.21 -20.10
CA ARG A 282 16.36 4.18 -21.25
C ARG A 282 15.88 5.56 -21.70
N THR A 283 15.90 6.53 -20.79
CA THR A 283 15.54 7.92 -21.06
C THR A 283 16.76 8.80 -21.35
N GLY A 284 17.97 8.24 -21.38
CA GLY A 284 19.20 9.00 -21.58
C GLY A 284 19.45 9.98 -20.43
N THR A 285 19.65 11.26 -20.75
CA THR A 285 19.93 12.33 -19.78
C THR A 285 18.70 13.20 -19.47
N VAL A 286 17.49 12.75 -19.84
CA VAL A 286 16.25 13.51 -19.58
C VAL A 286 16.06 13.71 -18.08
N THR A 287 15.96 14.98 -17.68
CA THR A 287 15.68 15.42 -16.31
C THR A 287 14.21 15.75 -16.12
N ALA A 288 13.77 15.90 -14.87
CA ALA A 288 12.43 16.37 -14.57
C ALA A 288 12.15 17.75 -15.19
N ASP A 289 13.16 18.62 -15.24
CA ASP A 289 13.05 19.95 -15.85
C ASP A 289 12.80 19.88 -17.36
N ASP A 290 13.48 18.97 -18.07
CA ASP A 290 13.28 18.76 -19.51
C ASP A 290 11.85 18.28 -19.81
N VAL A 291 11.26 17.47 -18.92
CA VAL A 291 9.90 16.92 -19.11
C VAL A 291 8.83 18.01 -19.16
N ARG A 292 9.02 19.14 -18.48
CA ARG A 292 8.05 20.26 -18.47
C ARG A 292 7.83 20.86 -19.86
N GLY A 293 8.85 20.84 -20.71
CA GLY A 293 8.81 21.39 -22.05
C GLY A 293 8.27 20.43 -23.11
N LEU A 294 7.95 19.18 -22.74
CA LEU A 294 7.47 18.18 -23.70
C LEU A 294 6.03 18.45 -24.12
N ASP A 295 5.80 18.40 -25.43
CA ASP A 295 4.45 18.29 -25.98
C ASP A 295 3.86 16.90 -25.73
N ARG A 296 2.59 16.73 -26.09
CA ARG A 296 1.88 15.45 -25.90
C ARG A 296 2.63 14.28 -26.53
N ASP A 297 3.15 14.45 -27.73
CA ASP A 297 3.89 13.40 -28.44
C ASP A 297 5.22 13.10 -27.77
N GLY A 298 5.91 14.13 -27.24
CA GLY A 298 7.12 14.00 -26.44
C GLY A 298 6.88 13.20 -25.17
N VAL A 299 5.79 13.48 -24.45
CA VAL A 299 5.36 12.72 -23.27
C VAL A 299 5.11 11.26 -23.62
N VAL A 300 4.34 10.97 -24.68
CA VAL A 300 4.06 9.59 -25.11
C VAL A 300 5.36 8.86 -25.46
N ARG A 301 6.26 9.50 -26.22
CA ARG A 301 7.59 8.91 -26.53
C ARG A 301 8.42 8.63 -25.28
N LEU A 302 8.38 9.52 -24.29
CA LEU A 302 9.07 9.31 -23.02
C LEU A 302 8.52 8.09 -22.28
N LEU A 303 7.19 8.01 -22.12
CA LEU A 303 6.54 6.89 -21.44
C LEU A 303 6.82 5.56 -22.13
N LEU A 304 6.76 5.51 -23.47
CA LEU A 304 7.09 4.32 -24.27
C LEU A 304 8.56 3.87 -24.09
N ARG A 305 9.50 4.82 -23.95
CA ARG A 305 10.88 4.50 -23.59
C ARG A 305 10.98 3.91 -22.20
N ILE A 306 10.27 4.47 -21.22
CA ILE A 306 10.24 4.00 -19.83
C ILE A 306 9.74 2.56 -19.79
N VAL A 307 8.60 2.24 -20.41
CA VAL A 307 7.99 0.90 -20.32
C VAL A 307 8.63 -0.15 -21.24
N ASP A 308 9.46 0.27 -22.21
CA ASP A 308 10.01 -0.55 -23.30
C ASP A 308 9.00 -0.95 -24.36
N GLU A 309 8.76 -0.04 -25.29
CA GLU A 309 7.88 -0.23 -26.45
C GLU A 309 8.12 -1.56 -27.20
N ARG A 310 9.36 -2.07 -27.22
CA ARG A 310 9.72 -3.30 -27.95
C ARG A 310 9.25 -4.57 -27.26
N ARG A 311 8.88 -4.46 -25.98
CA ARG A 311 8.43 -5.57 -25.14
C ARG A 311 6.95 -5.51 -24.83
N LEU A 312 6.21 -4.52 -25.33
CA LEU A 312 4.77 -4.46 -25.13
C LEU A 312 4.07 -5.72 -25.66
N SER A 313 2.97 -6.11 -25.02
CA SER A 313 2.08 -7.13 -25.57
C SER A 313 1.52 -6.69 -26.93
N PRO A 314 1.12 -7.62 -27.81
CA PRO A 314 0.46 -7.25 -29.06
C PRO A 314 -0.78 -6.39 -28.83
N ALA A 315 -1.57 -6.71 -27.80
CA ALA A 315 -2.76 -5.96 -27.42
C ALA A 315 -2.43 -4.54 -26.95
N MET A 316 -1.39 -4.37 -26.12
CA MET A 316 -0.96 -3.04 -25.67
C MET A 316 -0.38 -2.23 -26.84
N THR A 317 0.43 -2.85 -27.69
CA THR A 317 1.02 -2.20 -28.89
C THR A 317 -0.06 -1.62 -29.81
N ASP A 318 -1.12 -2.38 -30.06
CA ASP A 318 -2.29 -1.92 -30.81
C ASP A 318 -3.05 -0.82 -30.06
N ALA A 319 -3.26 -0.96 -28.75
CA ALA A 319 -3.97 0.02 -27.95
C ALA A 319 -3.29 1.39 -27.96
N VAL A 320 -1.96 1.46 -27.88
CA VAL A 320 -1.20 2.73 -27.91
C VAL A 320 -1.58 3.59 -29.11
N GLN A 321 -1.80 2.99 -30.28
CA GLN A 321 -2.14 3.69 -31.52
C GLN A 321 -3.56 4.28 -31.51
N ARG A 322 -4.41 3.81 -30.60
CA ARG A 322 -5.84 4.15 -30.50
C ARG A 322 -6.18 5.04 -29.31
N ILE A 323 -5.21 5.32 -28.44
CA ILE A 323 -5.40 6.23 -27.29
C ILE A 323 -5.67 7.64 -27.79
N GLY A 324 -6.75 8.25 -27.29
CA GLY A 324 -7.23 9.56 -27.71
C GLY A 324 -8.08 9.55 -28.98
N SER A 325 -8.32 8.38 -29.59
CA SER A 325 -9.27 8.21 -30.68
C SER A 325 -10.41 7.27 -30.25
N THR A 326 -10.22 5.95 -30.34
CA THR A 326 -11.22 4.95 -29.94
C THR A 326 -11.02 4.40 -28.53
N LEU A 327 -9.86 4.68 -27.90
CA LEU A 327 -9.57 4.37 -26.50
C LEU A 327 -9.33 5.66 -25.70
N SER A 328 -9.90 5.73 -24.50
CA SER A 328 -9.69 6.89 -23.62
C SER A 328 -8.35 6.85 -22.88
N SER A 329 -7.81 5.66 -22.59
CA SER A 329 -6.56 5.47 -21.86
C SER A 329 -5.99 4.06 -22.09
N TRP A 330 -4.82 3.79 -21.51
CA TRP A 330 -4.12 2.51 -21.55
C TRP A 330 -4.97 1.39 -20.95
N PRO A 331 -5.13 0.23 -21.63
CA PRO A 331 -5.83 -0.92 -21.07
C PRO A 331 -5.09 -1.52 -19.87
N GLN A 332 -5.79 -1.72 -18.76
CA GLN A 332 -5.24 -2.37 -17.57
C GLN A 332 -6.25 -3.37 -17.02
N LEU A 333 -5.82 -4.63 -16.88
CA LEU A 333 -6.65 -5.70 -16.31
C LEU A 333 -6.43 -5.81 -14.81
N ALA A 334 -7.49 -6.16 -14.07
CA ALA A 334 -7.42 -6.41 -12.62
C ALA A 334 -6.35 -7.46 -12.27
N SER A 335 -6.25 -8.54 -13.03
CA SER A 335 -5.28 -9.62 -12.79
C SER A 335 -3.84 -9.11 -12.87
N GLY A 336 -3.52 -8.26 -13.85
CA GLY A 336 -2.21 -7.63 -13.99
C GLY A 336 -1.91 -6.70 -12.82
N VAL A 337 -2.88 -5.90 -12.38
CA VAL A 337 -2.74 -5.03 -11.20
C VAL A 337 -2.52 -5.83 -9.91
N MET A 338 -3.27 -6.91 -9.70
CA MET A 338 -3.09 -7.76 -8.52
C MET A 338 -1.75 -8.51 -8.55
N LEU A 339 -1.29 -8.96 -9.73
CA LEU A 339 0.05 -9.53 -9.89
C LEU A 339 1.12 -8.49 -9.53
N GLY A 340 0.99 -7.25 -10.02
CA GLY A 340 1.88 -6.14 -9.68
C GLY A 340 2.01 -5.91 -8.18
N GLY A 341 0.88 -5.86 -7.47
CA GLY A 341 0.87 -5.75 -6.01
C GLY A 341 1.65 -6.88 -5.30
N ALA A 342 1.61 -8.12 -5.84
CA ALA A 342 2.38 -9.24 -5.32
C ALA A 342 3.88 -9.10 -5.62
N LEU A 343 4.25 -8.72 -6.86
CA LEU A 343 5.64 -8.54 -7.28
C LEU A 343 6.33 -7.43 -6.48
N VAL A 344 5.66 -6.28 -6.34
CA VAL A 344 6.18 -5.13 -5.58
C VAL A 344 6.34 -5.47 -4.11
N THR A 345 5.34 -6.09 -3.48
CA THR A 345 5.41 -6.43 -2.04
C THR A 345 6.53 -7.43 -1.75
N ASP A 346 6.68 -8.46 -2.59
CA ASP A 346 7.75 -9.45 -2.43
C ASP A 346 9.15 -8.81 -2.59
N ALA A 347 9.33 -7.96 -3.58
CA ALA A 347 10.58 -7.23 -3.78
C ALA A 347 10.87 -6.26 -2.62
N ALA A 348 9.85 -5.50 -2.18
CA ALA A 348 9.96 -4.57 -1.06
C ALA A 348 10.38 -5.29 0.22
N ARG A 349 9.72 -6.41 0.55
CA ARG A 349 10.07 -7.26 1.69
C ARG A 349 11.52 -7.72 1.64
N ARG A 350 11.97 -8.25 0.49
CA ARG A 350 13.34 -8.73 0.33
C ARG A 350 14.35 -7.59 0.47
N ILE A 351 14.12 -6.44 -0.16
CA ILE A 351 14.99 -5.27 -0.09
C ILE A 351 15.09 -4.75 1.35
N LEU A 352 13.96 -4.56 2.03
CA LEU A 352 13.91 -4.00 3.39
C LEU A 352 14.50 -4.93 4.46
N LEU A 353 14.57 -6.24 4.18
CA LEU A 353 15.27 -7.24 4.98
C LEU A 353 16.75 -7.42 4.58
N GLY A 354 17.27 -6.59 3.66
CA GLY A 354 18.65 -6.68 3.20
C GLY A 354 18.95 -7.93 2.36
N ARG A 355 17.92 -8.62 1.84
CA ARG A 355 18.10 -9.78 0.95
C ARG A 355 18.48 -9.31 -0.46
N PRO A 356 19.26 -10.10 -1.22
CA PRO A 356 19.67 -9.70 -2.57
C PRO A 356 18.50 -9.51 -3.53
N VAL A 357 18.36 -8.28 -4.03
CA VAL A 357 17.49 -7.91 -5.17
C VAL A 357 18.27 -6.88 -5.98
N LEU A 358 18.70 -7.24 -7.18
CA LEU A 358 19.50 -6.35 -8.02
C LEU A 358 18.60 -5.38 -8.78
N SER A 359 19.14 -4.20 -9.13
CA SER A 359 18.44 -3.34 -10.08
C SER A 359 18.26 -4.05 -11.42
N GLY A 360 17.12 -3.83 -12.05
CA GLY A 360 16.80 -4.43 -13.33
C GLY A 360 15.31 -4.54 -13.57
N ARG A 361 14.98 -5.09 -14.73
CA ARG A 361 13.60 -5.35 -15.16
C ARG A 361 13.34 -6.83 -15.14
N TYR A 362 12.34 -7.22 -14.40
CA TYR A 362 11.92 -8.60 -14.24
C TYR A 362 10.52 -8.75 -14.81
N TYR A 363 10.25 -9.87 -15.45
CA TYR A 363 8.96 -10.12 -16.10
C TYR A 363 8.37 -11.41 -15.55
N VAL A 364 7.14 -11.33 -15.05
CA VAL A 364 6.28 -12.47 -14.79
C VAL A 364 5.16 -12.44 -15.82
N ASP A 365 5.53 -12.75 -17.05
CA ASP A 365 4.64 -12.73 -18.20
C ASP A 365 3.71 -13.96 -18.15
N LEU A 366 2.45 -13.73 -17.76
CA LEU A 366 1.46 -14.80 -17.62
C LEU A 366 1.18 -15.53 -18.94
N ASP A 367 1.23 -14.83 -20.08
CA ASP A 367 1.01 -15.46 -21.39
C ASP A 367 2.19 -16.35 -21.79
N ALA A 368 3.40 -15.98 -21.39
CA ALA A 368 4.59 -16.80 -21.60
C ALA A 368 4.65 -18.00 -20.64
N LEU A 369 4.21 -17.82 -19.38
CA LEU A 369 4.20 -18.87 -18.37
C LEU A 369 3.07 -19.88 -18.57
N ILE A 370 1.93 -19.43 -19.10
CA ILE A 370 0.75 -20.26 -19.38
C ILE A 370 0.37 -20.06 -20.85
N PRO A 371 1.14 -20.65 -21.79
CA PRO A 371 0.92 -20.44 -23.21
C PRO A 371 -0.41 -21.05 -23.66
N ALA A 372 -1.09 -20.35 -24.58
CA ALA A 372 -2.23 -20.91 -25.28
C ALA A 372 -1.78 -22.10 -26.15
N ALA A 373 -2.57 -23.18 -26.17
CA ALA A 373 -2.28 -24.37 -26.97
C ALA A 373 -2.34 -24.13 -28.49
N ALA A 374 -2.99 -23.03 -28.91
CA ALA A 374 -3.00 -22.53 -30.27
C ALA A 374 -3.00 -20.99 -30.24
N PRO A 375 -2.52 -20.31 -31.31
CA PRO A 375 -2.58 -18.85 -31.39
C PRO A 375 -4.03 -18.40 -31.28
N PHE A 376 -4.38 -17.71 -30.20
CA PHE A 376 -5.61 -16.93 -30.17
C PHE A 376 -5.40 -15.69 -31.03
N PRO A 377 -6.40 -15.26 -31.83
CA PRO A 377 -6.36 -13.94 -32.42
C PRO A 377 -6.12 -12.94 -31.30
N VAL A 378 -5.13 -12.05 -31.47
CA VAL A 378 -5.01 -10.88 -30.61
C VAL A 378 -6.41 -10.25 -30.59
N PRO A 379 -6.96 -9.86 -29.42
CA PRO A 379 -8.20 -9.11 -29.38
C PRO A 379 -7.99 -7.81 -30.16
N ALA A 380 -8.25 -7.84 -31.46
CA ALA A 380 -8.30 -6.67 -32.31
C ALA A 380 -9.48 -5.89 -31.76
N GLY A 381 -9.20 -4.80 -31.05
CA GLY A 381 -10.25 -4.04 -30.41
C GLY A 381 -11.15 -3.43 -31.47
N ALA A 382 -12.33 -4.03 -31.61
CA ALA A 382 -13.55 -3.51 -32.21
C ALA A 382 -13.35 -2.64 -33.46
N ALA A 383 -13.38 -3.28 -34.63
CA ALA A 383 -13.88 -2.60 -35.83
C ALA A 383 -15.39 -2.41 -35.70
N GLU A 384 -15.83 -1.53 -34.79
CA GLU A 384 -17.15 -0.90 -34.78
C GLU A 384 -17.02 0.54 -34.30
#